data_AF-A0A8R7K073-F1
#
_entry.id   AF-A0A8R7K073-F1
#
_cell.length_a   1.000
_cell.length_b   1.000
_cell.length_c   1.000
_cell.angle_alpha   90.00
_cell.angle_beta   90.00
_cell.angle_gamma   90.00
#
_symmetry.space_group_name_H-M   'P 1'
#
loop_
_entity.id
_entity.type
_entity.pdbx_description
1 polymer ?
#
loop_
_entity_poly.entity_id
_entity_poly.type
_entity_poly.pdbx_seq_one_letter_code
_entity_poly.pdbx_strand_id
1 'polypeptide(L)'
;MEAEDDQPAAGYRHGPPWVFKGSALYQLHLVKAATARAFVPKELRLVEAFGYTLGGMFLARYHDSPAGQFDELVVIAGIVWNPPTSCAWAARVLVNSAEACRHGRKEVGLPSHVAAFSQTEDSTLRNKPNNFLNILGMGSGFSKQENYRRIEIKEASGSSSRHLCNISLPLNGNL
;
A
#
# COMPACT_ATOMS: atom_id res chain seq x y z
N MET A 1 8.24 6.26 32.47
CA MET A 1 6.78 6.14 32.36
C MET A 1 6.29 7.53 32.04
N GLU A 2 6.25 7.85 30.76
CA GLU A 2 5.70 9.12 30.26
C GLU A 2 4.36 8.79 29.65
N ALA A 3 3.30 9.39 30.19
CA ALA A 3 1.97 9.30 29.63
C ALA A 3 1.98 10.13 28.34
N GLU A 4 2.16 9.48 27.19
CA GLU A 4 1.82 10.09 25.90
C GLU A 4 0.34 10.47 25.97
N ASP A 5 0.06 11.74 25.68
CA ASP A 5 -1.25 12.36 25.70
C ASP A 5 -2.25 11.54 24.88
N ASP A 6 -3.14 10.80 25.57
CA ASP A 6 -4.09 9.85 24.98
C ASP A 6 -5.28 10.58 24.31
N GLN A 7 -5.14 11.87 24.04
CA GLN A 7 -6.19 12.67 23.41
C GLN A 7 -6.24 12.38 21.91
N PRO A 8 -7.38 11.94 21.37
CA PRO A 8 -7.54 11.77 19.93
C PRO A 8 -7.42 13.12 19.22
N ALA A 9 -6.80 13.12 18.04
CA ALA A 9 -6.82 14.25 17.11
C ALA A 9 -8.22 14.86 17.00
N ALA A 10 -8.30 16.19 16.90
CA ALA A 10 -9.56 16.93 16.92
C ALA A 10 -10.60 16.36 15.94
N GLY A 11 -10.16 15.92 14.75
CA GLY A 11 -11.04 15.35 13.74
C GLY A 11 -11.73 14.04 14.14
N TYR A 12 -11.09 13.18 14.94
CA TYR A 12 -11.69 11.92 15.39
C TYR A 12 -12.70 12.10 16.52
N ARG A 13 -12.65 13.23 17.26
CA ARG A 13 -13.53 13.50 18.41
C ARG A 13 -15.02 13.60 18.05
N HIS A 14 -15.32 13.96 16.81
CA HIS A 14 -16.69 14.10 16.33
C HIS A 14 -17.41 12.76 16.09
N GLY A 15 -16.68 11.63 16.18
CA GLY A 15 -17.23 10.31 15.91
C GLY A 15 -17.51 10.07 14.42
N PRO A 16 -17.99 8.87 14.06
CA PRO A 16 -18.31 8.54 12.68
C PRO A 16 -19.57 9.28 12.18
N PRO A 17 -19.73 9.49 10.85
CA PRO A 17 -18.85 9.02 9.78
C PRO A 17 -17.60 9.89 9.62
N TRP A 18 -16.44 9.23 9.58
CA TRP A 18 -15.17 9.87 9.27
C TRP A 18 -14.99 9.99 7.76
N VAL A 19 -14.67 11.19 7.28
CA VAL A 19 -14.53 11.48 5.85
C VAL A 19 -13.06 11.58 5.49
N PHE A 20 -12.65 10.82 4.47
CA PHE A 20 -11.30 10.81 3.93
C PHE A 20 -11.34 11.23 2.46
N LYS A 21 -10.50 12.18 2.05
CA LYS A 21 -10.33 12.59 0.66
C LYS A 21 -8.88 12.47 0.24
N GLY A 22 -8.68 11.86 -0.92
CA GLY A 22 -7.35 11.48 -1.39
C GLY A 22 -7.40 10.82 -2.75
N SER A 23 -6.22 10.37 -3.17
CA SER A 23 -6.03 9.48 -4.31
C SER A 23 -5.59 8.11 -3.80
N ALA A 24 -5.81 7.07 -4.61
CA ALA A 24 -5.33 5.74 -4.29
C ALA A 24 -4.87 5.01 -5.55
N LEU A 25 -3.74 4.31 -5.43
CA LEU A 25 -3.25 3.37 -6.43
C LEU A 25 -3.53 1.96 -5.95
N TYR A 26 -4.23 1.18 -6.76
CA TYR A 26 -4.47 -0.24 -6.52
C TYR A 26 -3.59 -1.09 -7.42
N GLN A 27 -2.90 -2.05 -6.83
CA GLN A 27 -2.19 -3.10 -7.55
C GLN A 27 -2.67 -4.46 -7.06
N LEU A 28 -3.59 -5.03 -7.82
CA LEU A 28 -4.14 -6.36 -7.56
C LEU A 28 -3.30 -7.44 -8.23
N HIS A 29 -3.13 -8.57 -7.55
CA HIS A 29 -2.43 -9.73 -8.11
C HIS A 29 -2.98 -11.03 -7.56
N LEU A 30 -2.74 -12.13 -8.28
CA LEU A 30 -3.05 -13.47 -7.79
C LEU A 30 -2.04 -13.87 -6.72
N VAL A 31 -2.53 -14.18 -5.53
CA VAL A 31 -1.76 -14.68 -4.41
C VAL A 31 -2.06 -16.15 -4.24
N LYS A 32 -1.03 -16.99 -4.04
CA LYS A 32 -1.24 -18.41 -3.71
C LYS A 32 -2.08 -18.51 -2.44
N ALA A 33 -3.16 -19.29 -2.48
CA ALA A 33 -4.05 -19.48 -1.35
C ALA A 33 -3.28 -19.92 -0.09
N ALA A 34 -2.32 -20.84 -0.23
CA ALA A 34 -1.45 -21.27 0.88
C ALA A 34 -0.70 -20.12 1.56
N THR A 35 -0.23 -19.12 0.78
CA THR A 35 0.43 -17.92 1.32
C THR A 35 -0.59 -17.00 2.01
N ALA A 36 -1.75 -16.76 1.39
CA ALA A 36 -2.81 -15.94 1.99
C ALA A 36 -3.29 -16.52 3.34
N ARG A 37 -3.38 -17.85 3.44
CA ARG A 37 -3.79 -18.57 4.65
C ARG A 37 -2.87 -18.40 5.85
N ALA A 38 -1.63 -17.96 5.66
CA ALA A 38 -0.76 -17.62 6.79
C ALA A 38 -1.21 -16.34 7.52
N PHE A 39 -2.00 -15.48 6.86
CA PHE A 39 -2.42 -14.17 7.39
C PHE A 39 -3.93 -14.07 7.65
N VAL A 40 -4.72 -14.92 7.00
CA VAL A 40 -6.19 -14.96 7.14
C VAL A 40 -6.59 -15.96 8.23
N PRO A 41 -7.41 -15.57 9.22
CA PRO A 41 -7.95 -16.49 10.23
C PRO A 41 -8.59 -17.73 9.60
N LYS A 42 -8.41 -18.90 10.25
CA LYS A 42 -8.86 -20.19 9.69
C LYS A 42 -10.37 -20.30 9.58
N GLU A 43 -11.08 -19.55 10.41
CA GLU A 43 -12.53 -19.48 10.51
C GLU A 43 -13.14 -18.74 9.32
N LEU A 44 -12.38 -17.85 8.68
CA LEU A 44 -12.83 -17.09 7.52
C LEU A 44 -12.58 -17.89 6.25
N ARG A 45 -13.62 -18.06 5.42
CA ARG A 45 -13.49 -18.74 4.14
C ARG A 45 -12.80 -17.82 3.13
N LEU A 46 -11.65 -18.24 2.60
CA LEU A 46 -10.99 -17.55 1.50
C LEU A 46 -11.75 -17.80 0.19
N VAL A 47 -11.93 -16.76 -0.60
CA VAL A 47 -12.41 -16.85 -1.97
C VAL A 47 -11.21 -17.22 -2.84
N GLU A 48 -11.18 -18.46 -3.30
CA GLU A 48 -10.06 -19.01 -4.07
C GLU A 48 -10.53 -19.77 -5.32
N ALA A 49 -9.71 -19.73 -6.36
CA ALA A 49 -9.86 -20.49 -7.59
C ALA A 49 -8.48 -21.03 -8.01
N PHE A 50 -8.40 -22.31 -8.36
CA PHE A 50 -7.16 -22.98 -8.77
C PHE A 50 -5.99 -22.84 -7.77
N GLY A 51 -6.29 -22.73 -6.48
CA GLY A 51 -5.27 -22.53 -5.43
C GLY A 51 -4.74 -21.10 -5.32
N TYR A 52 -5.42 -20.11 -5.91
CA TYR A 52 -5.10 -18.69 -5.81
C TYR A 52 -6.29 -17.88 -5.31
N THR A 53 -6.02 -16.75 -4.67
CA THR A 53 -6.99 -15.72 -4.29
C THR A 53 -6.57 -14.38 -4.87
N LEU A 54 -7.49 -13.43 -4.96
CA LEU A 54 -7.18 -12.06 -5.34
C LEU A 54 -6.63 -11.32 -4.13
N GLY A 55 -5.34 -11.01 -4.14
CA GLY A 55 -4.70 -10.15 -3.17
C GLY A 55 -4.19 -8.87 -3.83
N GLY A 56 -3.26 -8.20 -3.17
CA GLY A 56 -2.72 -6.98 -3.71
C GLY A 56 -2.14 -6.05 -2.67
N MET A 57 -2.02 -4.80 -3.09
CA MET A 57 -1.88 -3.68 -2.18
C MET A 57 -2.61 -2.46 -2.74
N PHE A 58 -2.90 -1.51 -1.86
CA PHE A 58 -3.19 -0.16 -2.31
C PHE A 58 -2.37 0.87 -1.54
N LEU A 59 -1.92 1.91 -2.24
CA LEU A 59 -1.29 3.08 -1.67
C LEU A 59 -2.25 4.26 -1.79
N ALA A 60 -2.74 4.75 -0.67
CA ALA A 60 -3.59 5.94 -0.57
C ALA A 60 -2.79 7.16 -0.09
N ARG A 61 -3.09 8.32 -0.67
CA ARG A 61 -2.56 9.62 -0.26
C ARG A 61 -3.72 10.53 0.11
N TYR A 62 -3.95 10.70 1.40
CA TYR A 62 -5.03 11.51 1.91
C TYR A 62 -4.57 12.96 2.06
N HIS A 63 -5.24 13.90 1.39
CA HIS A 63 -5.01 15.33 1.59
C HIS A 63 -5.98 15.94 2.62
N ASP A 64 -7.06 15.23 2.95
CA ASP A 64 -8.05 15.63 3.95
C ASP A 64 -8.55 14.39 4.71
N SER A 65 -8.40 14.37 6.03
CA SER A 65 -8.87 13.29 6.91
C SER A 65 -8.97 13.77 8.37
N PRO A 66 -9.62 13.01 9.26
CA PRO A 66 -9.66 13.35 10.69
C PRO A 66 -8.27 13.40 11.37
N ALA A 67 -7.28 12.72 10.79
CA ALA A 67 -5.89 12.70 11.26
C ALA A 67 -4.99 13.74 10.56
N GLY A 68 -5.57 14.61 9.72
CA GLY A 68 -4.83 15.48 8.80
C GLY A 68 -4.38 14.74 7.53
N GLN A 69 -3.39 15.29 6.82
CA GLN A 69 -2.81 14.65 5.64
C GLN A 69 -1.90 13.48 6.05
N PHE A 70 -2.06 12.33 5.40
CA PHE A 70 -1.20 11.17 5.62
C PHE A 70 -1.23 10.19 4.42
N ASP A 71 -0.18 9.38 4.31
CA ASP A 71 -0.06 8.29 3.33
C ASP A 71 -0.37 6.96 4.03
N GLU A 72 -1.06 6.06 3.32
CA GLU A 72 -1.42 4.71 3.79
C GLU A 72 -1.09 3.66 2.73
N LEU A 73 -0.39 2.60 3.13
CA LEU A 73 -0.17 1.40 2.31
C LEU A 73 -0.82 0.20 2.98
N VAL A 74 -1.81 -0.40 2.31
CA VAL A 74 -2.49 -1.61 2.77
C VAL A 74 -2.06 -2.79 1.93
N VAL A 75 -1.62 -3.86 2.59
CA VAL A 75 -1.33 -5.15 1.97
C VAL A 75 -2.53 -6.06 2.14
N ILE A 76 -3.09 -6.50 1.01
CA ILE A 76 -4.26 -7.38 0.96
C ILE A 76 -3.77 -8.81 0.74
N ALA A 77 -3.96 -9.68 1.74
CA ALA A 77 -3.58 -11.09 1.61
C ALA A 77 -4.50 -11.87 0.67
N GLY A 78 -5.78 -11.51 0.65
CA GLY A 78 -6.78 -12.19 -0.17
C GLY A 78 -8.18 -11.64 0.06
N ILE A 79 -9.15 -12.21 -0.67
CA ILE A 79 -10.57 -11.92 -0.47
C ILE A 79 -11.18 -13.02 0.41
N VAL A 80 -11.90 -12.62 1.46
CA VAL A 80 -12.62 -13.54 2.35
C VAL A 80 -14.13 -13.39 2.16
N TRP A 81 -14.83 -14.49 2.39
CA TRP A 81 -16.29 -14.53 2.35
C TRP A 81 -16.85 -13.93 3.65
N ASN A 82 -17.71 -12.93 3.51
CA ASN A 82 -18.45 -12.30 4.60
C ASN A 82 -19.92 -12.19 4.18
N PRO A 83 -20.73 -13.25 4.40
CA PRO A 83 -22.07 -13.35 3.83
C PRO A 83 -22.92 -12.09 4.05
N PRO A 84 -23.64 -11.59 3.02
CA PRO A 84 -23.81 -12.15 1.67
C PRO A 84 -22.72 -11.71 0.66
N THR A 85 -21.68 -11.01 1.10
CA THR A 85 -20.66 -10.42 0.22
C THR A 85 -19.27 -11.03 0.49
N SER A 86 -18.25 -10.40 -0.08
CA SER A 86 -16.86 -10.71 0.16
C SER A 86 -16.09 -9.43 0.46
N CYS A 87 -15.04 -9.51 1.27
CA CYS A 87 -14.21 -8.36 1.62
C CYS A 87 -12.72 -8.68 1.49
N ALA A 88 -11.92 -7.63 1.26
CA ALA A 88 -10.47 -7.74 1.29
C ALA A 88 -9.99 -7.92 2.74
N TRP A 89 -9.08 -8.88 2.94
CA TRP A 89 -8.41 -9.04 4.23
C TRP A 89 -7.09 -8.28 4.23
N ALA A 90 -7.04 -7.20 4.99
CA ALA A 90 -5.81 -6.44 5.22
C ALA A 90 -4.88 -7.25 6.13
N ALA A 91 -3.79 -7.77 5.58
CA ALA A 91 -2.76 -8.46 6.36
C ALA A 91 -1.84 -7.47 7.08
N ARG A 92 -1.69 -6.26 6.52
CA ARG A 92 -0.88 -5.20 7.11
C ARG A 92 -1.34 -3.84 6.59
N VAL A 93 -1.30 -2.84 7.46
CA VAL A 93 -1.54 -1.44 7.12
C VAL A 93 -0.35 -0.62 7.61
N LEU A 94 0.22 0.22 6.75
CA LEU A 94 1.36 1.09 7.07
C LEU A 94 0.93 2.53 6.87
N VAL A 95 1.14 3.40 7.86
CA VAL A 95 0.75 4.81 7.81
C VAL A 95 1.84 5.72 8.36
N ASN A 96 1.99 6.93 7.82
CA ASN A 96 2.92 7.93 8.37
C ASN A 96 2.31 8.82 9.46
N SER A 97 1.05 8.60 9.85
CA SER A 97 0.41 9.27 10.97
C SER A 97 0.25 8.32 12.17
N ALA A 98 0.88 8.67 13.29
CA ALA A 98 0.74 7.93 14.54
C ALA A 98 -0.72 7.93 15.04
N GLU A 99 -1.43 9.03 14.81
CA GLU A 99 -2.85 9.18 15.15
C GLU A 99 -3.73 8.21 14.35
N ALA A 100 -3.57 8.18 13.02
CA ALA A 100 -4.30 7.26 12.16
C ALA A 100 -3.97 5.79 12.52
N CYS A 101 -2.71 5.50 12.87
CA CYS A 101 -2.30 4.18 13.33
C CYS A 101 -3.00 3.79 14.64
N ARG A 102 -3.01 4.68 15.63
CA ARG A 102 -3.63 4.42 16.94
C ARG A 102 -5.14 4.24 16.81
N HIS A 103 -5.80 5.13 16.07
CA HIS A 103 -7.23 5.06 15.81
C HIS A 103 -7.62 3.78 15.05
N GLY A 104 -6.91 3.46 13.96
CA GLY A 104 -7.17 2.26 13.17
C GLY A 104 -7.06 0.97 13.99
N ARG A 105 -6.09 0.88 14.91
CA ARG A 105 -5.98 -0.26 15.84
C ARG A 105 -7.10 -0.30 16.87
N LYS A 106 -7.40 0.83 17.52
CA LYS A 106 -8.32 0.90 18.67
C LYS A 106 -9.78 0.79 18.28
N GLU A 107 -10.21 1.53 17.25
CA GLU A 107 -11.63 1.66 16.88
C GLU A 107 -12.03 0.68 15.77
N VAL A 108 -11.09 0.30 14.88
CA VAL A 108 -11.39 -0.53 13.70
C VAL A 108 -10.77 -1.94 13.81
N GLY A 109 -9.72 -2.13 14.61
CA GLY A 109 -9.00 -3.40 14.72
C GLY A 109 -8.04 -3.68 13.55
N LEU A 110 -7.58 -2.63 12.84
CA LEU A 110 -6.64 -2.77 11.73
C LEU A 110 -5.25 -3.19 12.21
N PRO A 111 -4.51 -4.03 11.44
CA PRO A 111 -3.12 -4.34 11.69
C PRO A 111 -2.20 -3.20 11.22
N SER A 112 -2.42 -2.00 11.77
CA SER A 112 -1.71 -0.77 11.39
C SER A 112 -0.34 -0.69 12.03
N HIS A 113 0.63 -0.09 11.35
CA HIS A 113 1.98 0.21 11.85
C HIS A 113 2.44 1.58 11.35
N VAL A 114 3.23 2.28 12.15
CA VAL A 114 3.83 3.55 11.73
C VAL A 114 4.98 3.30 10.77
N ALA A 115 4.98 3.99 9.64
CA ALA A 115 6.01 3.91 8.61
C ALA A 115 6.30 5.28 7.99
N ALA A 116 7.54 5.49 7.57
CA ALA A 116 7.95 6.64 6.79
C ALA A 116 7.79 6.36 5.29
N PHE A 117 7.32 7.36 4.55
CA PHE A 117 7.14 7.33 3.10
C PHE A 117 8.00 8.44 2.51
N SER A 118 8.99 8.09 1.69
CA SER A 118 9.85 9.07 1.01
C SER A 118 9.73 8.92 -0.51
N GLN A 119 9.58 10.05 -1.19
CA GLN A 119 9.42 10.09 -2.64
C GLN A 119 10.70 10.62 -3.29
N THR A 120 11.20 9.90 -4.28
CA THR A 120 12.36 10.29 -5.09
C THR A 120 12.00 10.17 -6.56
N GLU A 121 12.32 11.19 -7.34
CA GLU A 121 12.17 11.16 -8.79
C GLU A 121 13.49 10.77 -9.41
N ASP A 122 13.46 9.70 -10.19
CA ASP A 122 14.64 9.19 -10.86
C ASP A 122 14.42 9.23 -12.38
N SER A 123 15.43 9.70 -13.08
CA SER A 123 15.50 9.62 -14.54
C SER A 123 16.45 8.49 -14.90
N THR A 124 15.92 7.35 -15.34
CA THR A 124 16.77 6.32 -15.98
C THR A 124 16.73 6.48 -17.48
N LEU A 125 17.91 6.67 -18.09
CA LEU A 125 18.11 6.38 -19.51
C LEU A 125 18.03 4.86 -19.69
N ARG A 126 16.86 4.35 -20.07
CA ARG A 126 16.70 2.93 -20.39
C ARG A 126 17.24 2.68 -21.80
N ASN A 127 18.52 2.33 -21.90
CA ASN A 127 19.03 1.67 -23.10
C ASN A 127 18.33 0.30 -23.21
N LYS A 128 17.37 0.18 -24.12
CA LYS A 128 16.71 -1.09 -24.43
C LYS A 128 17.60 -1.83 -25.43
N PRO A 129 18.34 -2.89 -25.05
CA PRO A 129 18.96 -3.73 -26.05
C PRO A 129 17.84 -4.49 -26.76
N ASN A 130 17.51 -4.06 -27.98
CA ASN A 130 16.60 -4.75 -28.88
C ASN A 130 17.25 -6.06 -29.37
N ASN A 131 17.45 -7.03 -28.48
CA ASN A 131 18.16 -8.27 -28.82
C ASN A 131 17.37 -9.19 -29.77
N PHE A 132 16.07 -8.93 -29.97
CA PHE A 132 15.22 -9.68 -30.92
C PHE A 132 15.08 -9.01 -32.30
N LEU A 133 15.38 -7.71 -32.45
CA LEU A 133 15.25 -7.01 -33.75
C LEU A 133 16.59 -6.81 -34.47
N ASN A 134 17.73 -6.99 -33.79
CA ASN A 134 19.05 -6.92 -34.43
C ASN A 134 19.31 -8.07 -35.43
N ILE A 135 18.50 -9.14 -35.43
CA ILE A 135 18.55 -10.22 -36.43
C ILE A 135 17.87 -9.84 -37.76
N LEU A 136 17.00 -8.82 -37.76
CA LEU A 136 16.18 -8.44 -38.93
C LEU A 136 16.56 -7.10 -39.58
N GLY A 137 17.72 -6.52 -39.23
CA GLY A 137 18.35 -5.47 -40.05
C GLY A 137 17.59 -4.14 -40.17
N MET A 138 16.68 -3.80 -39.26
CA MET A 138 15.96 -2.52 -39.25
C MET A 138 16.06 -1.85 -37.87
N GLY A 139 17.16 -1.14 -37.63
CA GLY A 139 17.39 -0.38 -36.40
C GLY A 139 17.04 1.09 -36.56
N SER A 140 15.92 1.53 -35.98
CA SER A 140 15.74 2.93 -35.54
C SER A 140 15.58 2.94 -34.03
N GLY A 141 16.66 3.29 -33.34
CA GLY A 141 16.69 3.38 -31.88
C GLY A 141 15.91 4.59 -31.38
N PHE A 142 14.65 4.40 -30.99
CA PHE A 142 13.95 5.38 -30.16
C PHE A 142 14.33 5.15 -28.70
N SER A 143 15.21 5.99 -28.15
CA SER A 143 15.46 6.09 -26.71
C SER A 143 14.24 6.74 -26.06
N LYS A 144 13.32 5.94 -25.51
CA LYS A 144 12.23 6.48 -24.68
C LYS A 144 12.79 6.74 -23.28
N GLN A 145 13.00 8.01 -22.95
CA GLN A 145 13.27 8.42 -21.58
C GLN A 145 12.00 8.20 -20.76
N GLU A 146 11.98 7.15 -19.94
CA GLU A 146 10.89 6.90 -19.01
C GLU A 146 11.34 7.34 -17.63
N ASN A 147 10.82 8.50 -17.20
CA ASN A 147 11.04 8.99 -15.86
C ASN A 147 10.09 8.24 -14.90
N TYR A 148 10.60 7.90 -13.73
CA TYR A 148 9.83 7.18 -12.71
C TYR A 148 9.94 7.88 -11.35
N ARG A 149 8.90 7.68 -10.56
CA ARG A 149 8.75 8.15 -9.19
C ARG A 149 8.85 6.93 -8.29
N ARG A 150 9.87 6.89 -7.44
CA ARG A 150 10.07 5.84 -6.44
C ARG A 150 9.52 6.32 -5.10
N ILE A 151 8.68 5.51 -4.48
CA ILE A 151 8.20 5.70 -3.12
C ILE A 151 8.85 4.61 -2.27
N GLU A 152 9.71 5.01 -1.35
CA GLU A 152 10.38 4.13 -0.40
C GLU A 152 9.60 4.12 0.92
N ILE A 153 9.34 2.92 1.45
CA ILE A 153 8.58 2.71 2.68
C ILE A 153 9.49 2.08 3.73
N LYS A 154 9.59 2.72 4.89
CA LYS A 154 10.39 2.24 6.04
C LYS A 154 9.54 2.14 7.28
N GLU A 155 9.52 0.99 7.93
CA GLU A 155 8.80 0.85 9.21
C GLU A 155 9.58 1.50 10.33
N ALA A 156 8.88 2.25 11.18
CA ALA A 156 9.42 2.76 12.44
C ALA A 156 9.13 1.74 13.56
N SER A 157 10.17 1.19 14.17
CA SER A 157 10.06 0.30 15.33
C SER A 157 10.99 0.81 16.43
N GLY A 158 10.45 1.64 17.32
CA GLY A 158 11.23 2.33 18.35
C GLY A 158 12.30 3.25 17.76
N SER A 159 13.55 3.13 18.20
CA SER A 159 14.69 3.91 17.67
C SER A 159 15.24 3.39 16.33
N SER A 160 14.74 2.27 15.81
CA SER A 160 15.22 1.65 14.58
C SER A 160 14.23 1.83 13.43
N SER A 161 14.75 2.19 12.26
CA SER A 161 14.01 2.18 11.01
C SER A 161 14.40 0.95 10.19
N ARG A 162 13.44 0.19 9.68
CA ARG A 162 13.67 -0.97 8.80
C ARG A 162 13.09 -0.69 7.42
N HIS A 163 13.92 -0.79 6.39
CA HIS A 163 13.45 -0.73 5.00
C HIS A 163 12.51 -1.90 4.71
N LEU A 164 11.30 -1.60 4.20
CA LEU A 164 10.32 -2.62 3.84
C LEU A 164 10.29 -2.87 2.34
N CYS A 165 9.95 -1.85 1.55
CA CYS A 165 9.78 -1.98 0.11
C CYS A 165 9.91 -0.65 -0.61
N ASN A 166 10.01 -0.73 -1.94
CA ASN A 166 9.88 0.41 -2.82
C ASN A 166 8.75 0.16 -3.84
N ILE A 167 8.05 1.23 -4.20
CA ILE A 167 7.04 1.25 -5.25
C ILE A 167 7.54 2.19 -6.33
N SER A 168 7.68 1.70 -7.56
CA SER A 168 8.13 2.51 -8.71
C SER A 168 6.96 2.78 -9.64
N LEU A 169 6.72 4.06 -9.92
CA LEU A 169 5.58 4.53 -10.69
C LEU A 169 6.05 5.33 -11.90
N PRO A 170 5.44 5.18 -13.09
CA PRO A 170 5.73 6.09 -14.19
C PRO A 170 5.23 7.49 -13.84
N LEU A 171 6.00 8.53 -14.19
CA LEU A 171 5.66 9.93 -13.91
C LEU A 171 4.38 10.43 -14.62
N ASN A 172 3.82 9.62 -15.52
CA ASN A 172 2.65 9.98 -16.31
C ASN A 172 1.31 9.81 -15.55
N GLY A 173 1.34 9.28 -14.32
CA GLY A 173 0.16 9.12 -13.46
C GLY A 173 0.21 10.06 -12.25
N ASN A 174 -0.83 10.87 -12.08
CA ASN A 174 -1.00 11.65 -10.84
C ASN A 174 -1.50 10.72 -9.73
N LEU A 175 -0.73 10.66 -8.64
CA LEU A 175 -1.10 10.13 -7.33
C LEU A 175 -1.16 11.32 -6.39
#